data_AF-A0A7V1ICZ7-F1
#
_entry.id   AF-A0A7V1ICZ7-F1
#
_cell.length_a   1.000
_cell.length_b   1.000
_cell.length_c   1.000
_cell.angle_alpha   90.00
_cell.angle_beta   90.00
_cell.angle_gamma   90.00
#
_symmetry.space_group_name_H-M   'P 1'
#
loop_
_entity.id
_entity.type
_entity.pdbx_description
1 polymer ?
#
loop_
_entity_poly.entity_id
_entity_poly.type
_entity_poly.pdbx_seq_one_letter_code
_entity_poly.pdbx_strand_id
1 'polypeptide(L)' 'MIDRIEGELIEREPTHAVMDVGGIGFHISISLQTYEALPGEGRAKLYTHLHVREDIL' A
#
# COMPACT_ATOMS: atom_id res chain seq x y z
N MET A 1 -6.47 -4.16 12.78
CA MET A 1 -5.08 -4.57 12.49
C MET A 1 -5.05 -5.05 11.06
N ILE A 2 -4.24 -4.42 10.20
CA ILE A 2 -4.01 -4.86 8.83
C ILE A 2 -2.51 -5.03 8.72
N ASP A 3 -2.03 -6.27 8.79
CA ASP A 3 -0.59 -6.57 8.78
C ASP A 3 -0.05 -6.72 7.36
N ARG A 4 -0.93 -6.95 6.40
CA ARG A 4 -0.55 -7.24 5.02
C ARG A 4 -1.70 -6.99 4.07
N ILE A 5 -1.36 -6.47 2.90
CA ILE A 5 -2.25 -6.27 1.76
C ILE A 5 -1.62 -6.97 0.55
N GLU A 6 -2.45 -7.67 -0.22
CA GLU A 6 -2.04 -8.35 -1.44
C GLU A 6 -3.10 -8.12 -2.50
N GLY A 7 -2.71 -7.57 -3.65
CA GLY A 7 -3.64 -7.12 -4.67
C GLY A 7 -2.93 -6.59 -5.90
N GLU A 8 -3.68 -5.89 -6.75
CA GLU A 8 -3.14 -5.23 -7.94
C GLU A 8 -2.57 -3.87 -7.56
N LEU A 9 -1.33 -3.59 -7.97
CA LEU A 9 -0.71 -2.28 -7.83
C LEU A 9 -1.26 -1.38 -8.92
N ILE A 10 -2.06 -0.40 -8.51
CA ILE A 10 -2.70 0.57 -9.39
C ILE A 10 -1.79 1.78 -9.61
N GLU A 11 -1.09 2.20 -8.55
CA GLU A 11 -0.23 3.38 -8.57
C GLU A 11 0.93 3.20 -7.58
N ARG A 12 2.11 3.71 -7.94
CA ARG A 12 3.25 3.82 -7.03
C ARG A 12 3.95 5.17 -7.18
N GLU A 13 4.22 5.79 -6.05
CA GLU A 13 5.00 7.00 -5.90
C GLU A 13 6.03 6.79 -4.77
N PRO A 14 7.12 7.58 -4.72
CA PRO A 14 8.15 7.42 -3.68
C PRO A 14 7.66 7.48 -2.23
N THR A 15 6.47 8.06 -1.99
CA THR A 15 5.88 8.25 -0.66
C THR A 15 4.68 7.34 -0.37
N HIS A 16 4.04 6.77 -1.41
CA HIS A 16 2.84 5.96 -1.25
C HIS A 16 2.61 5.00 -2.41
N ALA A 17 1.81 3.97 -2.19
CA ALA A 17 1.29 3.09 -3.23
C ALA A 17 -0.22 2.90 -3.06
N VAL A 18 -0.91 2.70 -4.18
CA VAL A 18 -2.33 2.37 -4.22
C VAL A 18 -2.50 0.93 -4.69
N MET A 19 -3.14 0.12 -3.85
CA MET A 19 -3.41 -1.29 -4.11
C MET A 19 -4.91 -1.52 -4.26
N ASP A 20 -5.36 -2.17 -5.32
CA ASP A 20 -6.72 -2.71 -5.42
C ASP A 20 -6.77 -4.13 -4.87
N VAL A 21 -7.64 -4.35 -3.88
CA VAL A 21 -7.98 -5.68 -3.39
C VAL A 21 -9.48 -5.89 -3.51
N GLY A 22 -9.90 -6.55 -4.59
CA GLY A 22 -11.30 -6.94 -4.78
C GLY A 22 -12.24 -5.74 -4.95
N GLY A 23 -11.76 -4.66 -5.56
CA GLY A 23 -12.50 -3.41 -5.78
C GLY A 23 -12.38 -2.40 -4.64
N ILE A 24 -11.54 -2.65 -3.63
CA ILE A 24 -11.23 -1.71 -2.55
C ILE A 24 -9.81 -1.17 -2.76
N GLY A 25 -9.71 0.14 -2.97
CA GLY A 25 -8.42 0.84 -3.08
C GLY A 25 -7.81 1.15 -1.71
N PHE A 26 -6.60 0.65 -1.47
CA PHE A 26 -5.81 0.92 -0.27
C PHE A 26 -4.68 1.89 -0.58
N HIS A 27 -4.75 3.09 0.00
CA HIS A 27 -3.67 4.06 -0.05
C HIS A 27 -2.70 3.81 1.11
N ILE A 28 -1.48 3.38 0.80
CA ILE A 28 -0.49 2.92 1.77
C ILE A 28 0.74 3.81 1.68
N SER A 29 1.13 4.44 2.79
CA SER A 29 2.41 5.15 2.87
C SER A 29 3.56 4.16 2.83
N ILE A 30 4.55 4.42 1.98
CA ILE A 30 5.72 3.55 1.80
C ILE A 30 7.02 4.35 1.89
N SER A 31 8.12 3.64 2.10
CA SER A 31 9.47 4.23 2.04
C SER A 31 10.00 4.23 0.60
N LEU A 32 11.01 5.06 0.33
CA LEU A 32 11.70 5.06 -0.96
C LEU A 32 12.27 3.67 -1.32
N GLN A 33 12.80 2.95 -0.33
CA GLN A 33 13.29 1.58 -0.52
C GLN A 33 12.16 0.63 -0.97
N THR A 34 10.97 0.77 -0.40
CA THR A 34 9.80 -0.03 -0.80
C THR A 34 9.34 0.34 -2.22
N TYR A 35 9.35 1.63 -2.56
CA TYR A 35 9.00 2.11 -3.90
C TYR A 35 9.92 1.52 -4.98
N GLU A 36 11.24 1.46 -4.72
CA GLU A 36 12.22 0.86 -5.63
C GLU A 36 12.06 -0.66 -5.77
N ALA A 37 11.60 -1.33 -4.70
CA ALA A 37 11.36 -2.78 -4.70
C ALA A 37 9.99 -3.18 -5.29
N LEU A 38 9.05 -2.24 -5.39
CA LEU A 38 7.74 -2.50 -5.98
C LEU A 38 7.85 -2.70 -7.51
N PRO A 39 7.06 -3.61 -8.09
CA PRO A 39 6.99 -3.75 -9.54
C PRO A 39 6.41 -2.48 -10.17
N GLY A 40 6.66 -2.26 -11.46
CA GLY A 40 6.08 -1.15 -12.19
C GLY A 40 4.54 -1.20 -12.24
N GLU A 41 4.00 -2.40 -12.45
CA GLU A 41 2.56 -2.70 -12.55
C GLU A 41 2.32 -4.16 -12.09
N GLY A 42 1.07 -4.51 -11.80
CA GLY A 42 0.63 -5.89 -11.54
C GLY A 42 0.51 -6.26 -10.07
N ARG A 43 0.50 -7.56 -9.76
CA ARG A 43 0.18 -8.03 -8.41
C ARG A 43 1.37 -7.88 -7.45
N ALA A 44 1.14 -7.20 -6.32
CA ALA A 44 2.15 -6.97 -5.30
C ALA A 44 1.63 -7.35 -3.90
N LYS A 45 2.57 -7.50 -2.96
CA LYS A 45 2.29 -7.78 -1.57
C LYS A 45 3.07 -6.80 -0.69
N LEU A 46 2.36 -6.09 0.17
CA LEU A 46 2.93 -5.13 1.11
C LEU A 46 2.61 -5.57 2.54
N TYR A 47 3.62 -5.52 3.41
CA TYR A 47 3.41 -5.59 4.85
C TYR A 47 3.14 -4.19 5.37
N THR A 48 2.07 -4.05 6.15
CA THR A 48 1.59 -2.76 6.61
C THR A 48 1.55 -2.72 8.12
N HIS A 49 1.77 -1.54 8.68
CA HIS A 49 1.52 -1.27 10.09
C HIS A 49 0.37 -0.28 10.19
N LEU A 50 -0.79 -0.75 10.64
CA LEU A 50 -1.96 0.10 10.79
C LEU A 50 -1.76 1.06 11.97
N HIS A 51 -1.58 2.35 11.66
CA HIS A 51 -1.50 3.41 12.65
C HIS A 51 -2.88 4.11 12.75
N VAL A 52 -3.60 3.86 13.85
CA VAL A 52 -4.87 4.52 14.16
C VAL A 52 -4.60 5.65 15.15
N ARG A 53 -5.11 6.85 14.87
CA ARG A 53 -5.06 8.01 15.76
C ARG A 53 -6.49 8.48 16.04
N GLU A 54 -6.75 9.00 17.23
CA GLU A 54 -8.10 9.43 17.66
C GLU A 54 -8.69 10.56 16.80
N ASP A 55 -7.83 11.36 16.13
CA ASP A 55 -8.25 12.51 15.31
C ASP A 55 -8.61 12.17 13.86
N ILE A 56 -8.53 10.89 13.45
CA ILE A 56 -8.67 10.46 12.04
C ILE A 56 -9.85 9.49 11.87
N LEU A 57 -10.97 9.76 12.55
CA LEU A 57 -12.20 8.97 12.43
C LEU A 57 -13.36 9.81 11.88
#